data_AF-A0A1W2C0Q1-F1
#
_entry.id   AF-A0A1W2C0Q1-F1
#
_cell.length_a   1.000
_cell.length_b   1.000
_cell.length_c   1.000
_cell.angle_alpha   90.00
_cell.angle_beta   90.00
_cell.angle_gamma   90.00
#
_symmetry.space_group_name_H-M   'P 1'
#
loop_
_entity.id
_entity.type
_entity.pdbx_description
1 polymer ?
#
loop_
_entity_poly.entity_id
_entity_poly.type
_entity_poly.pdbx_seq_one_letter_code
_entity_poly.pdbx_strand_id
1 'polypeptide(L)'
;MQNPLAQISEVTYNAASQCFEAVVTLHIGSALVHIASAFHAPMNTSFKIISGGLTRIALRDMENGNALLSRRVARAATRYEQETPRWKTQLSGQRAA
;
A
#
# COMPACT_ATOMS: atom_id res chain seq x y z
N MET A 1 -5.45 17.34 -7.58
CA MET A 1 -6.54 16.47 -8.02
C MET A 1 -6.06 15.04 -7.87
N GLN A 2 -6.50 14.34 -6.83
CA GLN A 2 -6.32 12.89 -6.74
C GLN A 2 -7.28 12.29 -7.78
N ASN A 3 -6.76 11.50 -8.71
CA ASN A 3 -7.59 10.71 -9.59
C ASN A 3 -8.30 9.68 -8.70
N PRO A 4 -9.65 9.61 -8.64
CA PRO A 4 -10.36 8.67 -7.78
C PRO A 4 -10.00 7.19 -8.02
N LEU A 5 -9.26 6.91 -9.10
CA LEU A 5 -8.74 5.60 -9.47
C LEU A 5 -7.37 5.26 -8.85
N ALA A 6 -6.66 6.21 -8.23
CA ALA A 6 -5.30 5.97 -7.71
C ALA A 6 -5.17 6.42 -6.25
N GLN A 7 -4.80 5.47 -5.38
CA GLN A 7 -4.48 5.71 -3.98
C GLN A 7 -2.97 5.53 -3.77
N ILE A 8 -2.32 6.46 -3.07
CA ILE A 8 -0.89 6.38 -2.75
C ILE A 8 -0.77 6.02 -1.28
N SER A 9 0.07 5.04 -0.97
CA SER A 9 0.43 4.70 0.41
C SER A 9 1.23 5.84 1.09
N GLU A 10 1.75 5.56 2.27
CA GLU A 10 2.83 6.38 2.83
C GLU A 10 3.97 6.53 1.80
N VAL A 11 4.47 7.75 1.68
CA VAL A 11 5.58 8.11 0.78
C VAL A 11 6.85 8.18 1.60
N THR A 12 7.87 7.44 1.18
CA THR A 12 9.19 7.43 1.80
C THR A 12 10.20 8.10 0.87
N TYR A 13 11.23 8.75 1.42
CA TYR A 13 12.32 9.32 0.63
C TYR A 13 13.58 8.47 0.78
N ASN A 14 14.10 7.99 -0.35
CA ASN A 14 15.38 7.29 -0.42
C ASN A 14 16.49 8.29 -0.80
N ALA A 15 17.31 8.67 0.18
CA ALA A 15 18.36 9.67 0.00
C ALA A 15 19.54 9.16 -0.85
N ALA A 16 19.79 7.84 -0.90
CA ALA A 16 20.91 7.28 -1.66
C ALA A 16 20.69 7.40 -3.17
N SER A 17 19.45 7.22 -3.61
CA SER A 17 19.02 7.33 -5.02
C SER A 17 18.31 8.65 -5.33
N GLN A 18 18.11 9.52 -4.34
CA GLN A 18 17.37 10.77 -4.43
C GLN A 18 15.99 10.59 -5.10
N CYS A 19 15.22 9.64 -4.59
CA CYS A 19 13.87 9.36 -5.09
C CYS A 19 12.85 9.22 -3.97
N PHE A 20 11.59 9.51 -4.31
CA PHE A 20 10.44 9.22 -3.49
C PHE A 20 9.89 7.86 -3.89
N GLU A 21 9.60 7.02 -2.91
CA GLU A 21 9.09 5.66 -3.10
C GLU A 21 7.73 5.52 -2.42
N ALA A 22 6.80 4.84 -3.07
CA ALA A 22 5.50 4.49 -2.50
C ALA A 22 4.87 3.31 -3.23
N VAL A 23 3.89 2.68 -2.59
CA VAL A 23 2.97 1.75 -3.26
C VAL A 23 1.77 2.55 -3.75
N VAL A 24 1.52 2.52 -5.05
CA VAL A 24 0.33 3.09 -5.68
C VAL A 24 -0.67 1.97 -5.94
N THR A 25 -1.88 2.15 -5.45
CA THR A 25 -3.01 1.24 -5.69
C THR A 25 -3.89 1.83 -6.77
N LEU A 26 -4.05 1.11 -7.88
CA LEU A 26 -4.93 1.46 -8.99
C LEU A 26 -6.21 0.63 -8.91
N HIS A 27 -7.35 1.29 -9.08
CA HIS A 27 -8.66 0.65 -9.18
C HIS A 27 -8.99 0.42 -10.65
N ILE A 28 -9.02 -0.85 -11.08
CA ILE A 28 -9.33 -1.25 -12.46
C ILE A 28 -10.60 -2.10 -12.44
N GLY A 29 -11.75 -1.46 -12.69
CA GLY A 29 -13.05 -2.12 -12.54
C GLY A 29 -13.26 -2.60 -11.10
N SER A 30 -13.36 -3.92 -10.91
CA SER A 30 -13.48 -4.55 -9.59
C SER A 30 -12.15 -5.03 -8.99
N ALA A 31 -11.03 -4.87 -9.71
CA ALA A 31 -9.72 -5.31 -9.29
C ALA A 31 -8.90 -4.16 -8.70
N LEU A 32 -8.09 -4.49 -7.69
CA LEU A 32 -7.06 -3.62 -7.14
C LEU A 32 -5.69 -4.09 -7.64
N VAL A 33 -4.91 -3.17 -8.17
CA VAL A 33 -3.53 -3.42 -8.62
C VAL A 33 -2.59 -2.56 -7.80
N HIS A 34 -1.61 -3.19 -7.15
CA HIS A 34 -0.60 -2.50 -6.36
C HIS A 34 0.70 -2.40 -7.15
N ILE A 35 1.28 -1.22 -7.22
CA ILE A 35 2.49 -0.95 -8.01
C ILE A 35 3.48 -0.21 -7.14
N ALA A 36 4.68 -0.76 -6.99
CA ALA A 36 5.78 -0.05 -6.36
C ALA A 36 6.30 0.99 -7.35
N SER A 37 6.23 2.27 -6.97
CA SER A 37 6.66 3.39 -7.80
C SER A 37 7.81 4.13 -7.14
N ALA A 38 8.80 4.52 -7.95
CA ALA A 38 9.92 5.36 -7.53
C ALA A 38 10.02 6.60 -8.42
N PHE A 39 9.94 7.80 -7.83
CA PHE A 39 9.97 9.08 -8.53
C PHE A 39 11.23 9.87 -8.13
N HIS A 40 12.17 10.02 -9.07
CA HIS A 40 13.39 10.80 -8.86
C HIS A 40 13.09 12.29 -8.77
N ALA A 41 13.35 12.87 -7.60
CA ALA A 41 13.24 14.29 -7.36
C ALA A 41 13.96 14.68 -6.05
N PRO A 42 14.40 15.94 -5.89
CA PRO A 42 15.00 16.41 -4.64
C PRO A 42 14.02 16.36 -3.45
N MET A 43 14.53 16.20 -2.23
CA MET A 43 13.71 16.09 -1.00
C MET A 43 12.75 17.27 -0.76
N ASN A 44 13.07 18.46 -1.26
CA ASN A 44 12.25 19.67 -1.13
C ASN A 44 11.10 19.75 -2.16
N THR A 45 10.90 18.72 -2.98
CA THR A 45 9.84 18.68 -3.98
C THR A 45 8.47 18.70 -3.32
N SER A 46 7.53 19.48 -3.86
CA SER A 46 6.19 19.56 -3.30
C SER A 46 5.45 18.22 -3.41
N PHE A 47 4.65 17.89 -2.40
CA PHE A 47 3.84 16.67 -2.39
C PHE A 47 2.93 16.53 -3.62
N LYS A 48 2.42 17.64 -4.16
CA LYS A 48 1.61 17.64 -5.39
C LYS A 48 2.38 17.10 -6.59
N ILE A 49 3.65 17.46 -6.72
CA ILE A 49 4.52 16.98 -7.81
C ILE A 49 4.90 15.51 -7.55
N ILE A 50 5.25 15.18 -6.30
CA ILE A 50 5.62 13.81 -5.90
C ILE A 50 4.47 12.83 -6.19
N SER A 51 3.27 13.11 -5.69
CA SER A 51 2.08 12.28 -5.89
C SER A 51 1.71 12.12 -7.37
N GLY A 52 1.82 13.20 -8.14
CA GLY A 52 1.63 13.16 -9.60
C GLY A 52 2.66 12.29 -10.31
N GLY A 53 3.93 12.40 -9.94
CA GLY A 53 5.02 11.59 -10.48
C GLY A 53 4.85 10.10 -10.20
N LEU A 54 4.61 9.75 -8.93
CA LEU A 54 4.37 8.37 -8.50
C LEU A 54 3.17 7.72 -9.21
N THR A 55 2.07 8.47 -9.34
CA THR A 55 0.86 8.00 -10.03
C THR A 55 1.13 7.77 -11.52
N ARG A 56 1.85 8.69 -12.18
CA ARG A 56 2.18 8.57 -13.61
C ARG A 56 3.07 7.37 -13.90
N ILE A 57 4.05 7.11 -13.03
CA ILE A 57 4.91 5.92 -13.13
C ILE A 57 4.09 4.64 -12.95
N ALA A 58 3.21 4.61 -11.94
CA ALA A 58 2.34 3.46 -11.71
C ALA A 58 1.45 3.13 -12.93
N LEU A 59 0.80 4.15 -13.51
CA LEU A 59 -0.01 3.98 -14.72
C LEU A 59 0.81 3.45 -15.90
N ARG A 60 2.02 4.00 -16.10
CA ARG A 60 2.92 3.55 -17.16
C ARG A 60 3.36 2.09 -16.95
N ASP A 61 3.69 1.70 -15.73
CA ASP A 61 4.14 0.33 -15.44
C ASP A 61 3.01 -0.68 -15.53
N MET A 62 1.78 -0.27 -15.21
CA MET A 62 0.57 -1.05 -15.47
C MET A 62 0.36 -1.31 -16.97
N GLU A 63 0.45 -0.27 -17.81
CA GLU A 63 0.30 -0.37 -19.27
C GLU A 63 1.38 -1.27 -19.90
N ASN A 64 2.61 -1.24 -19.37
CA ASN A 64 3.72 -2.05 -19.85
C ASN A 64 3.74 -3.49 -19.30
N GLY A 65 2.83 -3.85 -18.39
CA GLY A 65 2.81 -5.17 -17.75
C GLY A 65 3.93 -5.41 -16.72
N ASN A 66 4.64 -4.36 -16.30
CA ASN A 66 5.70 -4.42 -15.29
C ASN A 66 5.17 -4.30 -13.85
N ALA A 67 3.86 -4.13 -13.70
CA ALA A 67 3.20 -4.08 -12.41
C ALA A 67 3.23 -5.45 -11.70
N LEU A 68 3.65 -5.47 -10.43
CA LEU A 68 3.51 -6.65 -9.56
C LEU A 68 2.03 -6.86 -9.21
N LEU A 69 1.36 -7.72 -9.97
CA LEU A 69 -0.06 -8.02 -9.77
C LEU A 69 -0.29 -8.88 -8.52
N SER A 70 -0.44 -8.26 -7.36
CA SER A 70 -1.03 -8.93 -6.20
C SER A 70 -2.55 -8.99 -6.39
N ARG A 71 -3.05 -10.04 -7.06
CA ARG A 71 -4.50 -10.30 -7.14
C ARG A 71 -5.00 -10.75 -5.78
N ARG A 72 -5.32 -9.82 -4.90
CA ARG A 72 -6.22 -10.11 -3.77
C ARG A 72 -7.65 -10.09 -4.31
N VAL A 73 -8.20 -11.28 -4.59
CA VAL A 73 -9.66 -11.40 -4.64
C VAL A 73 -10.14 -10.99 -3.27
N ALA A 74 -11.04 -10.00 -3.19
CA ALA A 74 -11.72 -9.67 -1.95
C ALA A 74 -12.40 -10.95 -1.48
N ARG A 75 -11.77 -11.67 -0.56
CA ARG A 75 -12.43 -12.77 0.14
C ARG A 75 -13.54 -12.07 0.89
N ALA A 76 -14.78 -12.27 0.42
CA ALA A 76 -15.97 -11.78 1.09
C ALA A 76 -15.74 -11.99 2.58
N ALA A 77 -15.77 -10.90 3.36
CA ALA A 77 -15.49 -10.93 4.77
C ALA A 77 -16.48 -11.90 5.41
N THR A 78 -16.07 -13.16 5.51
CA THR A 78 -16.70 -14.14 6.36
C THR A 78 -16.44 -13.57 7.72
N ARG A 79 -17.50 -13.02 8.31
CA ARG A 79 -17.59 -12.49 9.67
C ARG A 79 -16.59 -13.25 10.54
N TYR A 80 -15.45 -12.61 10.82
CA TYR A 80 -14.50 -13.10 11.80
C TYR A 80 -15.26 -13.04 13.12
N GLU A 81 -15.82 -14.18 13.50
CA GLU A 81 -16.07 -14.50 14.89
C GLU A 81 -14.77 -14.19 15.62
N GLN A 82 -14.85 -13.26 16.58
CA GLN A 82 -13.70 -12.83 17.36
C GLN A 82 -13.23 -14.03 18.18
N GLU A 83 -12.42 -14.90 17.60
CA GLU A 83 -11.65 -15.87 18.34
C GLU A 83 -10.65 -15.09 19.20
N THR A 84 -11.01 -14.95 20.47
CA THR A 84 -10.14 -14.40 21.50
C THR A 84 -8.75 -15.06 21.40
N PRO A 85 -7.66 -14.28 21.25
CA PRO A 85 -6.32 -14.84 21.15
C PRO A 85 -5.99 -15.68 22.40
N ARG A 86 -5.64 -16.97 22.20
CA ARG A 86 -5.29 -17.93 23.27
C ARG A 86 -4.20 -17.44 24.23
N TRP A 87 -3.39 -16.45 23.86
CA TRP A 87 -2.35 -15.89 24.73
C TRP A 87 -2.91 -15.15 25.96
N LYS A 88 -4.17 -14.68 25.91
CA LYS A 88 -4.82 -14.07 27.09
C LYS A 88 -5.22 -15.10 28.16
N THR A 89 -5.50 -16.34 27.77
CA THR A 89 -5.85 -17.43 28.71
C THR A 89 -4.63 -17.96 29.46
N GLN A 90 -3.41 -17.69 28.98
CA GLN A 90 -2.18 -18.19 29.57
C GLN A 90 -1.59 -17.24 30.64
N LEU A 91 -2.04 -15.98 30.69
CA LEU A 91 -1.54 -14.97 31.64
C LEU A 91 -2.41 -14.86 32.91
N SER A 92 -3.59 -15.49 32.97
CA SER A 92 -4.36 -15.61 34.21
C SER A 92 -3.82 -16.78 35.04
N GLY A 93 -2.58 -16.66 35.52
CA GLY A 93 -2.04 -17.53 36.55
C GLY A 93 -2.98 -17.53 37.75
N GLN A 94 -3.67 -18.65 37.99
CA GLN A 94 -4.27 -18.94 39.28
C GLN A 94 -3.14 -19.09 40.30
N ARG A 95 -3.09 -18.15 41.25
CA ARG A 95 -2.22 -18.23 42.41
C ARG A 95 -2.75 -19.34 43.31
N ALA A 96 -1.83 -20.22 43.71
CA ALA A 96 -2.01 -21.23 44.72
C ALA A 96 -2.54 -20.66 46.05
N ALA A 97 -3.43 -21.42 46.69
CA ALA A 97 -3.57 -21.56 48.13
C ALA A 97 -4.12 -22.96 48.40
#